data_AF-L8WLH8-F1
#
_entry.id   AF-L8WLH8-F1
#
_cell.length_a   1.000
_cell.length_b   1.000
_cell.length_c   1.000
_cell.angle_alpha   90.00
_cell.angle_beta   90.00
_cell.angle_gamma   90.00
#
_symmetry.space_group_name_H-M   'P 1'
#
loop_
_entity.id
_entity.type
_entity.pdbx_description
1 polymer ?
#
loop_
_entity_poly.entity_id
_entity_poly.type
_entity_poly.pdbx_seq_one_letter_code
_entity_poly.pdbx_strand_id
1 'polypeptide(L)'
;MVRDLNKRPLDLLYFIFFVHIPATLLMDLQAIIPVGLLPSFFQIIPNFYLSISGDPLIAGAMGLHGVPTQFTWFRTFIIIEGLVDLPYTPIILIFYGSHVTTTVVPVLTTTLATPIATIGVPEGMPFASVSTLQLAVLLASYIPFLAVPLAMTIDGTRRMAQIVSHAQRLEKLHKSS
;
A
#
# COMPACT_ATOMS: atom_id res chain seq x y z
N MET A 1 23.77 -18.09 11.39
CA MET A 1 24.74 -17.17 10.73
C MET A 1 23.95 -16.06 10.05
N VAL A 2 23.85 -14.88 10.69
CA VAL A 2 23.18 -13.71 10.11
C VAL A 2 24.00 -13.28 8.89
N ARG A 3 23.40 -13.31 7.70
CA ARG A 3 24.06 -12.88 6.47
C ARG A 3 23.84 -11.38 6.31
N ASP A 4 24.92 -10.69 5.94
CA ASP A 4 24.98 -9.25 5.70
C ASP A 4 23.96 -8.77 4.65
N LEU A 5 23.31 -7.62 4.87
CA LEU A 5 22.24 -7.08 4.00
C LEU A 5 22.74 -6.76 2.59
N ASN A 6 24.02 -6.40 2.46
CA ASN A 6 24.67 -6.14 1.17
C ASN A 6 24.75 -7.37 0.25
N LYS A 7 24.51 -8.57 0.78
CA LYS A 7 24.44 -9.82 0.00
C LYS A 7 23.02 -10.12 -0.49
N ARG A 8 22.04 -9.25 -0.18
CA ARG A 8 20.61 -9.42 -0.49
C ARG A 8 19.97 -8.07 -0.85
N PRO A 9 20.24 -7.52 -2.05
CA PRO A 9 19.76 -6.19 -2.45
C PRO A 9 18.23 -6.05 -2.43
N LEU A 10 17.49 -7.13 -2.67
CA LEU A 10 16.02 -7.14 -2.53
C LEU A 10 15.57 -6.97 -1.09
N ASP A 11 16.26 -7.59 -0.12
CA ASP A 11 15.93 -7.44 1.30
C ASP A 11 16.18 -5.99 1.75
N LEU A 12 17.22 -5.33 1.23
CA LEU A 12 17.47 -3.90 1.47
C LEU A 12 16.38 -3.00 0.85
N LEU A 13 15.97 -3.28 -0.40
CA LEU A 13 14.86 -2.58 -1.05
C LEU A 13 13.58 -2.70 -0.22
N TYR A 14 13.25 -3.91 0.26
CA TYR A 14 12.09 -4.17 1.09
C TYR A 14 12.19 -3.45 2.44
N PHE A 15 13.36 -3.45 3.06
CA PHE A 15 13.59 -2.69 4.29
C PHE A 15 13.37 -1.20 4.11
N ILE A 16 13.95 -0.59 3.07
CA ILE A 16 13.76 0.82 2.74
C ILE A 16 12.28 1.09 2.44
N PHE A 17 11.61 0.19 1.71
CA PHE A 17 10.19 0.30 1.43
C PHE A 17 9.43 0.41 2.76
N PHE A 18 9.56 -0.52 3.70
CA PHE A 18 8.82 -0.50 4.96
C PHE A 18 9.08 0.71 5.89
N VAL A 19 10.05 1.59 5.59
CA VAL A 19 10.20 2.88 6.28
C VAL A 19 8.96 3.77 6.10
N HIS A 20 8.11 3.53 5.09
CA HIS A 20 6.87 4.27 4.91
C HIS A 20 5.77 3.91 5.93
N ILE A 21 5.88 2.79 6.67
CA ILE A 21 4.82 2.31 7.58
C ILE A 21 4.34 3.40 8.56
N PRO A 22 5.21 4.16 9.27
CA PRO A 22 4.74 5.19 10.19
C PRO A 22 3.93 6.28 9.50
N ALA A 23 4.28 6.64 8.26
CA ALA A 23 3.53 7.63 7.48
C ALA A 23 2.16 7.09 7.07
N THR A 24 2.09 5.84 6.61
CA THR A 24 0.83 5.12 6.31
C THR A 24 -0.05 5.01 7.55
N LEU A 25 0.50 4.61 8.70
CA LEU A 25 -0.28 4.57 9.95
C LEU A 25 -0.80 5.96 10.33
N LEU A 26 0.03 7.00 10.30
CA LEU A 26 -0.41 8.35 10.64
C LEU A 26 -1.41 8.93 9.64
N MET A 27 -1.37 8.51 8.38
CA MET A 27 -2.27 8.96 7.33
C MET A 27 -3.58 8.18 7.33
N ASP A 28 -3.48 6.86 7.19
CA ASP A 28 -4.59 5.98 6.85
C ASP A 28 -5.43 5.60 8.09
N LEU A 29 -4.83 5.59 9.30
CA LEU A 29 -5.61 5.43 10.54
C LEU A 29 -6.67 6.53 10.68
N GLN A 30 -6.45 7.72 10.13
CA GLN A 30 -7.42 8.82 10.19
C GLN A 30 -8.66 8.57 9.32
N ALA A 31 -8.55 7.72 8.29
CA ALA A 31 -9.68 7.33 7.45
C ALA A 31 -10.61 6.29 8.12
N ILE A 32 -10.11 5.59 9.14
CA ILE A 32 -10.84 4.53 9.85
C ILE A 32 -11.24 4.92 11.27
N ILE A 33 -10.50 5.81 11.94
CA ILE A 33 -10.79 6.24 13.31
C ILE A 33 -11.94 7.26 13.32
N PRO A 34 -12.97 7.07 14.16
CA PRO A 34 -14.04 8.04 14.34
C PRO A 34 -13.54 9.46 14.68
N VAL A 35 -14.24 10.46 14.14
CA VAL A 35 -13.97 11.88 14.41
C VAL A 35 -14.04 12.13 15.92
N GLY A 36 -13.02 12.80 16.46
CA GLY A 36 -12.92 13.17 17.87
C GLY A 36 -12.07 12.24 18.74
N LEU A 37 -11.69 11.05 18.24
CA LEU A 37 -10.77 10.15 18.97
C LEU A 37 -9.29 10.50 18.76
N LEU A 38 -8.95 11.11 17.63
CA LEU A 38 -7.59 11.59 17.36
C LEU A 38 -7.47 13.09 17.65
N PRO A 39 -6.35 13.53 18.27
CA PRO A 39 -6.02 14.94 18.37
C PRO A 39 -6.00 15.62 17.01
N SER A 40 -6.57 16.83 16.93
CA SER A 40 -6.69 17.61 15.68
C SER A 40 -5.33 17.90 15.02
N PHE A 41 -4.24 17.89 15.78
CA PHE A 41 -2.88 18.02 15.26
C PHE A 41 -2.55 17.01 14.16
N PHE A 42 -3.05 15.76 14.25
CA PHE A 42 -2.76 14.74 13.25
C PHE A 42 -3.34 15.04 11.87
N GLN A 43 -4.39 15.88 11.80
CA GLN A 43 -5.01 16.29 10.54
C GLN A 43 -4.08 17.11 9.63
N ILE A 44 -2.95 17.60 10.16
CA ILE A 44 -1.97 18.33 9.35
C ILE A 44 -1.40 17.48 8.20
N ILE A 45 -1.23 16.17 8.44
CA ILE A 45 -0.66 15.22 7.48
C ILE A 45 -1.61 15.00 6.29
N PRO A 46 -2.88 14.55 6.49
CA PRO A 46 -3.81 14.36 5.39
C PRO A 46 -4.17 15.66 4.68
N ASN A 47 -4.26 16.78 5.40
CA ASN A 47 -4.51 18.08 4.76
C ASN A 47 -3.36 18.49 3.85
N PHE A 48 -2.11 18.33 4.32
CA PHE A 48 -0.94 18.59 3.48
C PHE A 48 -0.92 17.66 2.25
N TYR A 49 -1.12 16.36 2.46
CA TYR A 49 -1.16 15.39 1.37
C TYR A 49 -2.22 15.74 0.33
N LEU A 50 -3.47 15.97 0.74
CA LEU A 50 -4.57 16.31 -0.17
C LEU A 50 -4.35 17.65 -0.87
N SER A 51 -3.68 18.61 -0.24
CA SER A 51 -3.37 19.90 -0.86
C SER A 51 -2.42 19.77 -2.06
N ILE A 52 -1.52 18.79 -2.05
CA ILE A 52 -0.56 18.56 -3.13
C ILE A 52 -1.03 17.50 -4.13
N SER A 53 -1.77 16.48 -3.66
CA SER A 53 -2.14 15.32 -4.47
C SER A 53 -3.54 15.41 -5.07
N GLY A 54 -4.46 16.11 -4.40
CA GLY A 54 -5.88 16.11 -4.79
C GLY A 54 -6.51 14.71 -4.78
N ASP A 55 -5.98 13.80 -3.96
CA ASP A 55 -6.31 12.37 -4.07
C ASP A 55 -7.80 12.06 -3.80
N PRO A 56 -8.56 11.58 -4.81
CA PRO A 56 -9.95 11.22 -4.62
C PRO A 56 -10.13 9.96 -3.76
N LEU A 57 -9.19 9.01 -3.72
CA LEU A 57 -9.36 7.79 -2.93
C LEU A 57 -9.27 8.10 -1.44
N ILE A 58 -8.23 8.83 -1.05
CA ILE A 58 -8.00 9.25 0.32
C ILE A 58 -9.09 10.22 0.78
N ALA A 59 -9.42 11.25 -0.02
CA ALA A 59 -10.50 12.16 0.31
C ALA A 59 -11.83 11.40 0.50
N GLY A 60 -12.07 10.38 -0.31
CA GLY A 60 -13.27 9.54 -0.24
C GLY A 60 -13.29 8.66 1.02
N ALA A 61 -12.16 8.06 1.35
CA ALA A 61 -11.98 7.30 2.59
C ALA A 61 -12.13 8.17 3.84
N MET A 62 -11.81 9.46 3.76
CA MET A 62 -12.03 10.42 4.85
C MET A 62 -13.44 11.04 4.86
N GLY A 63 -14.28 10.72 3.86
CA GLY A 63 -15.65 11.26 3.76
C GLY A 63 -15.71 12.72 3.29
N LEU A 64 -14.66 13.21 2.64
CA LEU A 64 -14.58 14.58 2.12
C LEU A 64 -15.22 14.74 0.74
N HIS A 65 -15.51 13.64 0.03
CA HIS A 65 -16.28 13.62 -1.22
C HIS A 65 -16.84 12.24 -1.56
N GLY A 66 -17.69 12.20 -2.58
CA GLY A 66 -18.42 11.00 -3.00
C GLY A 66 -19.52 10.61 -2.02
N VAL A 67 -20.21 9.51 -2.32
CA VAL A 67 -21.19 8.95 -1.38
C VAL A 67 -20.48 8.07 -0.34
N PRO A 68 -20.94 8.01 0.93
CA PRO A 68 -20.24 7.29 2.00
C PRO A 68 -19.91 5.82 1.68
N THR A 69 -20.72 5.16 0.85
CA THR A 69 -20.54 3.76 0.47
C THR A 69 -19.56 3.55 -0.69
N GLN A 70 -19.22 4.61 -1.44
CA GLN A 70 -18.40 4.51 -2.65
C GLN A 70 -16.97 4.06 -2.35
N PHE A 71 -16.44 4.44 -1.18
CA PHE A 71 -15.06 4.15 -0.77
C PHE A 71 -14.97 3.11 0.36
N THR A 72 -16.07 2.41 0.66
CA THR A 72 -16.07 1.34 1.69
C THR A 72 -15.07 0.24 1.34
N TRP A 73 -14.93 -0.11 0.06
CA TRP A 73 -13.95 -1.11 -0.39
C TRP A 73 -12.52 -0.70 -0.03
N PHE A 74 -12.19 0.59 -0.20
CA PHE A 74 -10.86 1.12 0.04
C PHE A 74 -10.57 1.20 1.55
N ARG A 75 -11.56 1.61 2.35
CA ARG A 75 -11.48 1.56 3.82
C ARG A 75 -11.23 0.13 4.34
N THR A 76 -11.87 -0.87 3.74
CA THR A 76 -11.62 -2.28 4.12
C THR A 76 -10.17 -2.68 3.88
N PHE A 77 -9.55 -2.23 2.78
CA PHE A 77 -8.14 -2.51 2.52
C PHE A 77 -7.21 -1.81 3.52
N ILE A 78 -7.46 -0.54 3.84
CA ILE A 78 -6.72 0.20 4.88
C ILE A 78 -6.77 -0.54 6.24
N ILE A 79 -7.94 -1.07 6.62
CA ILE A 79 -8.09 -1.83 7.87
C ILE A 79 -7.20 -3.09 7.84
N ILE A 80 -7.20 -3.82 6.72
CA ILE A 80 -6.38 -5.04 6.61
C ILE A 80 -4.90 -4.69 6.64
N GLU A 81 -4.48 -3.63 5.95
CA GLU A 81 -3.08 -3.15 5.97
C GLU A 81 -2.61 -2.82 7.39
N GLY A 82 -3.44 -2.14 8.19
CA GLY A 82 -3.15 -1.81 9.58
C GLY A 82 -3.08 -3.02 10.54
N LEU A 83 -3.54 -4.20 10.13
CA LEU A 83 -3.46 -5.44 10.92
C LEU A 83 -2.21 -6.27 10.61
N VAL A 84 -1.44 -5.92 9.57
CA VAL A 84 -0.23 -6.64 9.19
C VAL A 84 0.95 -6.10 10.00
N ASP A 85 1.02 -6.49 11.27
CA ASP A 85 2.28 -6.47 11.98
C ASP A 85 3.14 -7.68 11.51
N LEU A 86 4.44 -7.67 11.83
CA LEU A 86 5.28 -8.87 12.07
C LEU A 86 6.24 -9.34 10.93
N PRO A 87 7.25 -10.16 11.30
CA PRO A 87 8.65 -10.11 10.84
C PRO A 87 8.92 -10.76 9.48
N TYR A 88 10.12 -10.51 8.93
CA TYR A 88 10.57 -10.98 7.62
C TYR A 88 10.64 -12.51 7.49
N THR A 89 9.52 -13.13 7.13
CA THR A 89 9.45 -14.52 6.63
C THR A 89 8.95 -14.55 5.18
N PRO A 90 9.29 -15.58 4.37
CA PRO A 90 8.76 -15.71 3.03
C PRO A 90 7.22 -15.72 2.96
N ILE A 91 6.54 -16.26 3.98
CA ILE A 91 5.07 -16.27 4.07
C ILE A 91 4.54 -14.85 4.19
N ILE A 92 5.14 -14.05 5.07
CA ILE A 92 4.72 -12.66 5.30
C ILE A 92 4.96 -11.81 4.06
N LEU A 93 6.09 -12.00 3.35
CA LEU A 93 6.34 -11.33 2.06
C LEU A 93 5.27 -11.66 1.00
N ILE A 94 4.84 -12.92 0.93
CA ILE A 94 3.76 -13.32 0.00
C ILE A 94 2.45 -12.67 0.42
N PHE A 95 2.08 -12.74 1.69
CA PHE A 95 0.80 -12.24 2.19
C PHE A 95 0.69 -10.71 2.02
N TYR A 96 1.66 -9.97 2.58
CA TYR A 96 1.72 -8.52 2.45
C TYR A 96 1.83 -8.10 0.98
N GLY A 97 2.75 -8.72 0.23
CA GLY A 97 2.98 -8.41 -1.17
C GLY A 97 1.73 -8.57 -2.03
N SER A 98 1.02 -9.70 -1.86
CA SER A 98 -0.19 -10.00 -2.61
C SER A 98 -1.34 -9.08 -2.22
N HIS A 99 -1.49 -8.81 -0.92
CA HIS A 99 -2.52 -7.91 -0.41
C HIS A 99 -2.35 -6.49 -0.96
N VAL A 100 -1.16 -5.90 -0.83
CA VAL A 100 -0.92 -4.54 -1.32
C VAL A 100 -1.03 -4.48 -2.84
N THR A 101 -0.48 -5.46 -3.55
CA THR A 101 -0.60 -5.53 -5.03
C THR A 101 -2.07 -5.57 -5.47
N THR A 102 -2.89 -6.42 -4.87
CA THR A 102 -4.31 -6.54 -5.21
C THR A 102 -5.14 -5.33 -4.79
N THR A 103 -4.68 -4.58 -3.79
CA THR A 103 -5.26 -3.29 -3.36
C THR A 103 -4.90 -2.15 -4.31
N VAL A 104 -3.64 -2.09 -4.76
CA VAL A 104 -3.13 -0.96 -5.56
C VAL A 104 -3.62 -1.01 -7.01
N VAL A 105 -3.96 -2.20 -7.54
CA VAL A 105 -4.55 -2.31 -8.89
C VAL A 105 -5.85 -1.51 -9.05
N PRO A 106 -6.90 -1.68 -8.20
CA PRO A 106 -8.10 -0.85 -8.28
C PRO A 106 -7.86 0.61 -7.90
N VAL A 107 -6.90 0.91 -7.02
CA VAL A 107 -6.45 2.28 -6.72
C VAL A 107 -5.95 2.97 -7.99
N LEU A 108 -4.97 2.37 -8.68
CA LEU A 108 -4.44 2.91 -9.93
C LEU A 108 -5.50 3.02 -11.02
N THR A 109 -6.39 2.03 -11.11
CA THR A 109 -7.51 2.06 -12.06
C THR A 109 -8.43 3.25 -11.79
N THR A 110 -8.75 3.51 -10.52
CA THR A 110 -9.59 4.65 -10.12
C THR A 110 -8.88 5.97 -10.36
N THR A 111 -7.58 6.07 -10.03
CA THR A 111 -6.76 7.27 -10.29
C THR A 111 -6.69 7.59 -11.78
N LEU A 112 -6.44 6.59 -12.64
CA LEU A 112 -6.37 6.78 -14.08
C LEU A 112 -7.74 7.09 -14.72
N ALA A 113 -8.82 6.60 -14.11
CA ALA A 113 -10.19 6.92 -14.54
C ALA A 113 -10.67 8.29 -14.02
N THR A 114 -9.93 8.94 -13.11
CA THR A 114 -10.30 10.25 -12.58
C THR A 114 -10.11 11.32 -13.66
N PRO A 115 -11.13 12.15 -13.95
CA PRO A 115 -11.04 13.18 -14.99
C PRO A 115 -9.87 14.15 -14.76
N ILE A 116 -9.18 14.52 -15.84
CA ILE A 116 -8.15 15.56 -15.79
C ILE A 116 -8.80 16.92 -15.99
N ALA A 117 -8.65 17.82 -15.01
CA ALA A 117 -9.15 19.19 -15.08
C ALA A 117 -8.34 20.00 -16.10
N THR A 118 -8.97 20.46 -17.18
CA THR A 118 -8.34 21.34 -18.18
C THR A 118 -8.56 22.82 -17.89
N ILE A 119 -9.61 23.18 -17.13
CA ILE A 119 -9.99 24.57 -16.81
C ILE A 119 -10.35 24.65 -15.31
N GLY A 120 -9.36 24.47 -14.44
CA GLY A 120 -9.54 24.51 -12.98
C GLY A 120 -10.38 23.36 -12.43
N VAL A 121 -10.29 23.15 -11.11
CA VAL A 121 -11.15 22.18 -10.42
C VAL A 121 -12.52 22.82 -10.20
N PRO A 122 -13.65 22.15 -10.53
CA PRO A 122 -14.98 22.72 -10.34
C PRO A 122 -15.22 23.18 -8.89
N GLU A 123 -15.75 24.40 -8.72
CA GLU A 123 -16.12 24.91 -7.39
C GLU A 123 -17.14 23.97 -6.73
N GLY A 124 -16.88 23.62 -5.45
CA GLY A 124 -17.72 22.71 -4.67
C GLY A 124 -17.44 21.21 -4.87
N MET A 125 -16.56 20.82 -5.80
CA MET A 125 -16.15 19.42 -5.99
C MET A 125 -14.62 19.27 -6.13
N PRO A 126 -13.84 19.60 -5.07
CA PRO A 126 -12.38 19.69 -5.12
C PRO A 126 -11.64 18.37 -5.47
N PHE A 127 -12.34 17.24 -5.46
CA PHE A 127 -11.79 15.90 -5.71
C PHE A 127 -12.48 15.16 -6.86
N ALA A 128 -13.36 15.82 -7.63
CA ALA A 128 -14.02 15.21 -8.79
C ALA A 128 -13.10 15.13 -10.02
N SER A 129 -11.99 15.87 -10.02
CA SER A 129 -10.98 15.88 -11.07
C SER A 129 -9.61 16.19 -10.49
N VAL A 130 -8.56 15.84 -11.23
CA VAL A 130 -7.16 16.10 -10.87
C VAL A 130 -6.46 16.89 -11.96
N SER A 131 -5.50 17.73 -11.60
CA SER A 131 -4.57 18.33 -12.56
C SER A 131 -3.55 17.31 -13.07
N THR A 132 -2.89 17.59 -14.19
CA THR A 132 -1.79 16.74 -14.70
C THR A 132 -0.66 16.57 -13.68
N LEU A 133 -0.36 17.62 -12.91
CA LEU A 133 0.66 17.56 -11.87
C LEU A 133 0.22 16.66 -10.70
N GLN A 134 -1.02 16.80 -10.24
CA GLN A 134 -1.61 15.94 -9.22
C GLN A 134 -1.62 14.47 -9.67
N LEU A 135 -2.02 14.19 -10.91
CA LEU A 135 -1.95 12.85 -11.47
C LEU A 135 -0.52 12.30 -11.46
N ALA A 136 0.48 13.11 -11.83
CA ALA A 136 1.88 12.69 -11.77
C ALA A 136 2.34 12.37 -10.34
N VAL A 137 1.93 13.19 -9.35
CA VAL A 137 2.20 12.93 -7.92
C VAL A 137 1.55 11.62 -7.46
N LEU A 138 0.28 11.38 -7.84
CA LEU A 138 -0.44 10.15 -7.50
C LEU A 138 0.22 8.93 -8.13
N LEU A 139 0.59 8.98 -9.41
CA LEU A 139 1.27 7.87 -10.07
C LEU A 139 2.66 7.62 -9.48
N ALA A 140 3.43 8.67 -9.20
CA ALA A 140 4.73 8.56 -8.54
C ALA A 140 4.61 7.95 -7.13
N SER A 141 3.48 8.17 -6.45
CA SER A 141 3.18 7.58 -5.16
C SER A 141 2.74 6.12 -5.30
N TYR A 142 1.76 5.80 -6.15
CA TYR A 142 1.15 4.48 -6.23
C TYR A 142 1.95 3.43 -6.99
N ILE A 143 2.76 3.81 -7.99
CA ILE A 143 3.57 2.85 -8.77
C ILE A 143 4.57 2.08 -7.89
N PRO A 144 5.33 2.72 -6.98
CA PRO A 144 6.17 2.01 -6.01
C PRO A 144 5.41 0.98 -5.16
N PHE A 145 4.20 1.33 -4.70
CA PHE A 145 3.33 0.43 -3.94
C PHE A 145 2.71 -0.70 -4.78
N LEU A 146 2.78 -0.63 -6.10
CA LEU A 146 2.51 -1.78 -6.96
C LEU A 146 3.78 -2.63 -7.18
N ALA A 147 4.86 -1.98 -7.61
CA ALA A 147 6.05 -2.66 -8.10
C ALA A 147 6.80 -3.40 -6.99
N VAL A 148 6.99 -2.77 -5.83
CA VAL A 148 7.76 -3.38 -4.73
C VAL A 148 6.99 -4.54 -4.08
N PRO A 149 5.70 -4.41 -3.73
CA PRO A 149 4.91 -5.53 -3.19
C PRO A 149 4.74 -6.69 -4.18
N LEU A 150 4.64 -6.41 -5.49
CA LEU A 150 4.64 -7.46 -6.51
C LEU A 150 5.97 -8.23 -6.50
N ALA A 151 7.10 -7.50 -6.43
CA ALA A 151 8.41 -8.13 -6.31
C ALA A 151 8.53 -8.96 -5.03
N MET A 152 8.02 -8.47 -3.89
CA MET A 152 7.96 -9.23 -2.63
C MET A 152 7.17 -10.53 -2.77
N THR A 153 6.04 -10.49 -3.48
CA THR A 153 5.19 -11.67 -3.73
C THR A 153 5.95 -12.73 -4.52
N ILE A 154 6.60 -12.31 -5.61
CA ILE A 154 7.36 -13.20 -6.50
C ILE A 154 8.57 -13.79 -5.76
N ASP A 155 9.34 -12.94 -5.08
CA ASP A 155 10.52 -13.38 -4.33
C ASP A 155 10.14 -14.29 -3.15
N GLY A 156 9.13 -13.91 -2.37
CA GLY A 156 8.59 -14.73 -1.28
C GLY A 156 8.12 -16.12 -1.77
N THR A 157 7.41 -16.17 -2.90
CA THR A 157 6.96 -17.43 -3.52
C THR A 157 8.13 -18.30 -3.94
N ARG A 158 9.16 -17.71 -4.57
CA ARG A 158 10.40 -18.43 -4.95
C ARG A 158 11.12 -19.00 -3.74
N ARG A 159 11.28 -18.21 -2.68
CA ARG A 159 11.91 -18.65 -1.41
C ARG A 159 11.11 -19.79 -0.77
N MET A 160 9.78 -19.70 -0.78
CA MET A 160 8.92 -20.76 -0.25
C MET A 160 9.07 -22.06 -1.05
N ALA A 161 9.04 -21.99 -2.38
CA ALA A 161 9.23 -23.16 -3.24
C ALA A 161 10.60 -23.84 -3.01
N GLN A 162 11.65 -23.06 -2.77
CA GLN A 162 12.98 -23.58 -2.42
C GLN A 162 12.98 -24.30 -1.06
N ILE A 163 12.31 -23.74 -0.05
CA ILE A 163 12.20 -24.37 1.28
C ILE A 163 11.44 -25.69 1.18
N VAL A 164 10.30 -25.70 0.49
CA VAL A 164 9.46 -26.91 0.32
C VAL A 164 10.21 -27.99 -0.45
N SER A 165 10.87 -27.65 -1.56
CA SER A 165 11.63 -28.63 -2.34
C SER A 165 12.82 -29.21 -1.58
N HIS A 166 13.49 -28.40 -0.76
CA HIS A 166 14.55 -28.88 0.12
C HIS A 166 14.03 -29.83 1.20
N ALA A 167 12.92 -29.48 1.86
CA ALA A 167 12.28 -30.33 2.86
C ALA A 167 11.85 -31.69 2.28
N GLN A 168 11.22 -31.69 1.10
CA GLN A 168 10.83 -32.93 0.40
C GLN A 168 12.04 -33.81 0.06
N ARG A 169 13.18 -33.22 -0.30
CA ARG A 169 14.41 -33.98 -0.59
C ARG A 169 14.96 -34.65 0.67
N LEU A 170 14.97 -33.95 1.80
CA LEU A 170 15.43 -34.50 3.07
C LEU A 170 14.51 -35.62 3.57
N GLU A 171 13.20 -35.46 3.43
CA GLU A 171 12.23 -36.48 3.80
C GLU A 171 12.43 -37.78 2.99
N LYS A 172 12.69 -37.67 1.68
CA LYS A 172 12.99 -38.84 0.83
C LYS A 172 14.26 -39.56 1.28
N LEU A 173 15.30 -38.82 1.64
CA LEU A 173 16.56 -39.40 2.13
C LEU A 173 16.36 -40.16 3.44
N HIS A 174 15.60 -39.58 4.38
CA HIS A 174 15.28 -40.22 5.66
C HIS A 174 14.45 -41.50 5.48
N LYS A 175 13.52 -41.53 4.53
CA LYS A 175 12.73 -42.73 4.22
C LYS A 175 13.53 -43.83 3.50
N SER A 176 14.70 -43.50 2.96
CA SER A 176 15.58 -44.44 2.24
C SER A 176 16.76 -44.98 3.07
N SER A 177 16.98 -44.45 4.28
CA SER A 177 17.99 -44.89 5.25
C SER A 177 17.39 -45.82 6.29
#